data_AF-A0A3D2IMH9-F1
#
_entry.id   AF-A0A3D2IMH9-F1
#
_cell.length_a   1.000
_cell.length_b   1.000
_cell.length_c   1.000
_cell.angle_alpha   90.00
_cell.angle_beta   90.00
_cell.angle_gamma   90.00
#
_symmetry.space_group_name_H-M   'P 1'
#
loop_
_entity.id
_entity.type
_entity.pdbx_description
1 polymer ?
#
loop_
_entity_poly.entity_id
_entity_poly.type
_entity_poly.pdbx_seq_one_letter_code
_entity_poly.pdbx_strand_id
1 'polypeptide(L)' 'MKDNINPDHYKSEGEIQCIDAIKASMTHDQFKAHLKACCIKYLWRYEKKHDNGIEDLRKAWWYLQKLIDENIY' A
#
# COMPACT_ATOMS: atom_id res chain seq x y z
N MET A 1 13.79 10.19 12.41
CA MET A 1 12.67 10.67 11.56
C MET A 1 11.71 9.49 11.45
N LYS A 2 10.48 9.60 11.96
CA LYS A 2 9.54 8.48 12.08
C LYS A 2 9.00 8.15 10.69
N ASP A 3 9.23 6.93 10.21
CA ASP A 3 8.68 6.48 8.93
C ASP A 3 7.21 6.09 9.14
N ASN A 4 6.30 7.04 8.91
CA ASN A 4 4.86 6.81 9.00
C ASN A 4 4.32 5.99 7.81
N ILE A 5 5.14 5.76 6.79
CA ILE A 5 4.78 4.95 5.63
C ILE A 5 4.97 3.48 5.97
N ASN A 6 5.99 3.14 6.77
CA ASN A 6 6.24 1.80 7.30
C ASN A 6 6.51 1.81 8.82
N PRO A 7 5.46 1.90 9.66
CA PRO A 7 5.65 2.00 11.10
C PRO A 7 6.17 0.70 11.73
N ASP A 8 7.16 0.80 12.62
CA ASP A 8 7.83 -0.37 13.25
C ASP A 8 6.89 -1.28 14.05
N HIS A 9 5.70 -0.83 14.44
CA HIS A 9 4.72 -1.66 15.17
C HIS A 9 4.01 -2.71 14.31
N TYR A 10 4.19 -2.70 12.98
CA TYR A 10 3.77 -3.81 12.11
C TYR A 10 4.85 -4.89 11.97
N LYS A 11 6.05 -4.69 12.53
CA LYS A 11 7.14 -5.68 12.53
C LYS A 11 6.98 -6.60 13.74
N SER A 12 5.97 -7.45 13.72
CA SER A 12 5.94 -8.59 14.64
C SER A 12 7.09 -9.54 14.29
N GLU A 13 7.87 -9.90 15.31
CA GLU A 13 8.91 -10.93 15.36
C GLU A 13 8.69 -12.07 14.34
N GLY A 14 9.28 -11.96 13.14
CA GLY A 14 9.10 -12.93 12.04
C GLY A 14 8.69 -12.32 10.68
N GLU A 15 9.49 -11.37 10.20
CA GLU A 15 9.71 -10.82 8.83
C GLU A 15 8.70 -11.01 7.66
N ILE A 16 7.40 -11.18 7.88
CA ILE A 16 6.40 -11.12 6.80
C ILE A 16 5.65 -9.80 6.92
N GLN A 17 5.78 -8.90 5.94
CA GLN A 17 4.94 -7.71 5.91
C GLN A 17 3.49 -8.11 5.64
N CYS A 18 2.53 -7.38 6.20
CA CYS A 18 1.10 -7.68 6.00
C CYS A 18 0.72 -7.77 4.50
N ILE A 19 1.36 -6.95 3.65
CA ILE A 19 1.15 -7.02 2.20
C ILE A 19 1.63 -8.35 1.58
N ASP A 20 2.70 -8.94 2.12
CA ASP A 20 3.23 -10.22 1.64
C ASP A 20 2.30 -11.37 2.00
N ALA A 21 1.73 -11.33 3.21
CA ALA A 21 0.68 -12.27 3.62
C ALA A 21 -0.58 -12.14 2.74
N ILE A 22 -1.00 -10.90 2.44
CA ILE A 22 -2.11 -10.64 1.52
C ILE A 22 -1.81 -11.20 0.13
N LYS A 23 -0.61 -10.94 -0.42
CA LYS A 23 -0.17 -11.45 -1.72
C LYS A 23 -0.21 -12.98 -1.76
N ALA A 24 0.31 -13.64 -0.72
CA ALA A 24 0.31 -15.10 -0.61
C ALA A 24 -1.10 -15.71 -0.51
N SER A 25 -2.08 -14.94 -0.02
CA SER A 25 -3.48 -15.39 0.12
C SER A 25 -4.36 -15.18 -1.12
N MET A 26 -3.84 -14.57 -2.19
CA MET A 26 -4.61 -14.13 -3.34
C MET A 26 -4.06 -14.71 -4.65
N THR A 27 -4.91 -14.85 -5.66
CA THR A 27 -4.42 -15.00 -7.04
C THR A 27 -3.71 -13.73 -7.49
N HIS A 28 -2.88 -13.83 -8.53
CA HIS A 28 -2.16 -12.67 -9.07
C HIS A 28 -3.12 -11.53 -9.46
N ASP A 29 -4.22 -11.84 -10.15
CA ASP A 29 -5.24 -10.84 -10.52
C ASP A 29 -5.95 -10.21 -9.31
N GLN A 30 -6.23 -11.01 -8.27
CA GLN A 30 -6.82 -10.52 -7.02
C GLN A 30 -5.86 -9.56 -6.31
N PHE A 31 -4.56 -9.87 -6.27
CA PHE A 31 -3.57 -8.99 -5.69
C PHE A 31 -3.44 -7.67 -6.48
N LYS A 32 -3.40 -7.74 -7.81
CA LYS A 32 -3.43 -6.53 -8.67
C LYS A 32 -4.68 -5.68 -8.43
N ALA A 33 -5.84 -6.31 -8.28
CA ALA A 33 -7.08 -5.63 -7.91
C ALA A 33 -7.01 -4.97 -6.52
N HIS A 34 -6.39 -5.64 -5.54
CA HIS A 34 -6.14 -5.08 -4.21
C HIS A 34 -5.24 -3.84 -4.27
N LEU A 35 -4.13 -3.88 -5.02
CA LEU A 35 -3.23 -2.73 -5.20
C LEU A 35 -3.97 -1.55 -5.85
N LYS A 36 -4.76 -1.81 -6.90
CA LYS A 36 -5.62 -0.80 -7.56
C LYS A 36 -6.62 -0.18 -6.58
N ALA A 37 -7.30 -1.00 -5.79
CA ALA A 37 -8.26 -0.52 -4.79
C ALA A 37 -7.58 0.35 -3.73
N CYS A 38 -6.36 -0.01 -3.29
CA CYS A 38 -5.58 0.83 -2.38
C CYS A 38 -5.23 2.19 -3.00
N CYS A 39 -4.82 2.25 -4.27
CA CYS A 39 -4.58 3.52 -4.96
C CYS A 39 -5.83 4.42 -4.93
N ILE A 40 -6.99 3.88 -5.32
CA ILE A 40 -8.27 4.61 -5.31
C ILE A 40 -8.62 5.10 -3.90
N LYS A 41 -8.49 4.23 -2.90
CA LYS A 41 -8.77 4.56 -1.49
C LYS A 41 -7.96 5.77 -1.02
N TYR A 42 -6.66 5.82 -1.33
CA TYR A 42 -5.81 6.93 -0.90
C TYR A 42 -6.03 8.21 -1.71
N LEU A 43 -6.24 8.09 -3.03
CA LEU A 43 -6.63 9.22 -3.89
C LEU A 43 -8.02 9.78 -3.54
N TRP A 44 -8.92 8.99 -2.98
CA TRP A 44 -10.21 9.49 -2.50
C TRP A 44 -10.09 10.22 -1.16
N ARG A 45 -9.14 9.81 -0.31
CA ARG A 45 -9.00 10.33 1.06
C ARG A 45 -8.17 11.60 1.16
N TYR A 46 -7.23 11.83 0.25
CA TYR A 46 -6.25 12.90 0.43
C TYR A 46 -6.88 14.29 0.49
N GLU A 47 -7.92 14.55 -0.31
CA GLU A 47 -8.63 15.84 -0.32
C GLU A 47 -9.39 16.12 0.99
N LYS A 48 -9.78 15.06 1.71
CA LYS A 48 -10.57 15.15 2.95
C LYS A 48 -9.72 15.27 4.21
N LYS A 49 -8.39 15.11 4.12
CA LYS A 49 -7.48 15.24 5.26
C LYS A 49 -6.61 16.49 5.12
N HIS A 50 -7.04 17.57 5.78
CA HIS A 50 -6.35 18.86 5.76
C HIS A 50 -4.85 18.79 6.15
N ASP A 51 -4.47 17.89 7.08
CA ASP A 51 -3.08 17.82 7.58
C ASP A 51 -2.25 16.62 7.07
N ASN A 52 -2.90 15.62 6.46
CA ASN A 52 -2.28 14.32 6.12
C ASN A 52 -2.53 13.87 4.67
N GLY A 53 -3.06 14.76 3.81
CA GLY A 53 -3.30 14.45 2.41
C GLY A 53 -2.04 14.02 1.66
N ILE A 54 -0.90 14.67 1.91
CA ILE A 54 0.39 14.30 1.30
C ILE A 54 0.81 12.86 1.66
N GLU A 55 0.55 12.41 2.89
CA GLU A 55 0.86 11.03 3.28
C GLU A 55 0.00 10.02 2.53
N ASP A 56 -1.29 10.32 2.33
CA ASP A 56 -2.17 9.48 1.51
C ASP A 56 -1.70 9.48 0.04
N LEU A 57 -1.25 10.61 -0.52
CA LEU A 57 -0.66 10.64 -1.86
C LEU A 57 0.62 9.78 -1.97
N ARG A 58 1.49 9.80 -0.96
CA ARG A 58 2.68 8.93 -0.90
C ARG A 58 2.31 7.46 -0.83
N LYS A 59 1.26 7.11 -0.08
CA LYS A 59 0.72 5.73 -0.03
C LYS A 59 0.15 5.33 -1.39
N ALA A 60 -0.61 6.19 -2.06
CA ALA A 60 -1.11 5.94 -3.41
C ALA A 60 0.05 5.65 -4.38
N TRP A 61 1.11 6.47 -4.35
CA TRP A 61 2.30 6.26 -5.17
C TRP A 61 2.99 4.93 -4.88
N TRP A 62 3.15 4.56 -3.61
CA TRP A 62 3.74 3.27 -3.23
C TRP A 62 2.95 2.06 -3.77
N TYR A 63 1.61 2.09 -3.64
CA TYR A 63 0.75 1.03 -4.18
C TYR A 63 0.75 1.00 -5.71
N LEU A 64 0.85 2.17 -6.36
CA LEU A 64 0.95 2.26 -7.82
C LEU A 64 2.27 1.65 -8.32
N GLN A 65 3.39 1.91 -7.66
CA GLN A 65 4.67 1.32 -8.02
C GLN A 65 4.61 -0.21 -7.92
N LYS A 66 4.07 -0.75 -6.82
CA LYS A 66 3.86 -2.20 -6.70
C LYS A 66 2.99 -2.76 -7.82
N LEU A 67 1.91 -2.06 -8.19
CA LEU A 67 1.04 -2.51 -9.28
C LEU A 67 1.77 -2.50 -10.63
N ILE A 68 2.62 -1.51 -10.89
CA ILE A 68 3.49 -1.47 -12.08
C ILE A 68 4.41 -2.70 -12.08
N ASP A 69 5.05 -2.99 -10.96
CA ASP A 69 5.95 -4.13 -10.83
C ASP A 69 5.21 -5.46 -11.15
N GLU A 70 4.00 -5.69 -10.64
CA GLU A 70 3.16 -6.87 -10.95
C GLU A 70 2.58 -6.91 -12.38
N ASN A 71 2.86 -5.93 -13.24
CA ASN A 71 2.43 -5.93 -14.66
C ASN A 71 3.60 -6.04 -15.65
N ILE A 72 4.84 -5.86 -15.19
CA ILE A 72 6.04 -5.95 -16.04
C ILE A 72 6.63 -7.38 -15.99
N TYR A 73 6.35 -8.12 -14.92
CA TYR A 73 6.68 -9.54 -14.74
C TYR A 73 5.46 -10.43 -15.01
#